data_AF-A0A3D3UZX3-F1
#
_entry.id   AF-A0A3D3UZX3-F1
#
_cell.length_a   1.000
_cell.length_b   1.000
_cell.length_c   1.000
_cell.angle_alpha   90.00
_cell.angle_beta   90.00
_cell.angle_gamma   90.00
#
_symmetry.space_group_name_H-M   'P 1'
#
loop_
_entity.id
_entity.type
_entity.pdbx_description
1 polymer ?
#
loop_
_entity_poly.entity_id
_entity_poly.type
_entity_poly.pdbx_seq_one_letter_code
_entity_poly.pdbx_strand_id
1 'polypeptide(L)'
;MGRSSSWRLASSICKAGVKSVSKELDHEILRFLKDGNLTSSLEKRLREIISFNLADILGRQNVLKIFGNEKSAVDDVFQDVLSAFWEKRTEILKRNLDNLTGYLVKSVENKIYDYARSRKWKKTFSLDSKTDSESEESTFLEVFHTEEGAQRDPLERILAEKNFEELRNLFRNKEKDLCDFFYKKLFSDERADAFASRKTMQARYKSHERLAKRIRDFVVKNGITEEEFSMIVEIYVSEVCEKIR
;
A
#
# COMPACT_ATOMS: atom_id res chain seq x y z
N MET A 1 -9.03 8.66 -17.69
CA MET A 1 -9.29 9.78 -16.76
C MET A 1 -9.73 9.19 -15.43
N GLY A 2 -8.84 9.14 -14.44
CA GLY A 2 -9.13 8.62 -13.11
C GLY A 2 -8.16 9.26 -12.12
N ARG A 3 -8.52 10.44 -11.61
CA ARG A 3 -7.68 11.15 -10.63
C ARG A 3 -7.84 10.47 -9.27
N SER A 4 -6.74 9.87 -8.82
CA SER A 4 -6.34 9.58 -7.43
C SER A 4 -7.34 10.10 -6.37
N SER A 5 -8.13 9.17 -5.83
CA SER A 5 -9.15 9.39 -4.80
C SER A 5 -8.55 9.82 -3.46
N SER A 6 -7.26 9.52 -3.23
CA SER A 6 -6.50 9.90 -2.03
C SER A 6 -6.41 11.42 -1.79
N TRP A 7 -6.46 12.23 -2.86
CA TRP A 7 -6.47 13.69 -2.74
C TRP A 7 -7.84 14.28 -2.37
N ARG A 8 -8.94 13.50 -2.42
CA ARG A 8 -10.29 14.01 -2.14
C ARG A 8 -10.59 14.13 -0.66
N LEU A 9 -9.90 13.41 0.22
CA LEU A 9 -10.06 13.53 1.68
C LEU A 9 -9.38 14.79 2.21
N ALA A 10 -8.18 15.09 1.71
CA ALA A 10 -7.53 16.38 1.89
C ALA A 10 -8.22 17.52 1.10
N SER A 11 -9.30 17.26 0.36
CA SER A 11 -10.04 18.26 -0.43
C SER A 11 -11.50 18.46 0.04
N SER A 12 -12.20 17.43 0.55
CA SER A 12 -13.60 17.55 0.99
C SER A 12 -13.75 18.09 2.39
N ILE A 13 -12.68 18.03 3.19
CA ILE A 13 -12.57 18.81 4.42
C ILE A 13 -12.08 20.24 4.11
N CYS A 14 -11.76 20.60 2.84
CA CYS A 14 -10.78 21.64 2.53
C CYS A 14 -11.21 22.75 1.53
N LYS A 15 -12.03 23.72 1.94
CA LYS A 15 -12.02 25.10 1.38
C LYS A 15 -12.18 26.18 2.47
N ALA A 16 -11.19 27.07 2.57
CA ALA A 16 -11.06 28.26 3.43
C ALA A 16 -11.19 28.10 4.98
N GLY A 17 -12.17 27.35 5.51
CA GLY A 17 -12.38 27.11 6.95
C GLY A 17 -11.55 26.00 7.59
N VAL A 18 -10.39 25.67 7.01
CA VAL A 18 -9.80 24.32 7.08
C VAL A 18 -8.40 24.34 7.64
N LYS A 19 -7.68 25.42 7.36
CA LYS A 19 -6.45 25.73 8.07
C LYS A 19 -6.73 25.98 9.56
N SER A 20 -7.92 26.45 9.95
CA SER A 20 -8.31 26.62 11.35
C SER A 20 -8.62 25.27 12.02
N VAL A 21 -9.44 24.43 11.39
CA VAL A 21 -9.84 23.12 11.95
C VAL A 21 -8.66 22.14 12.04
N SER A 22 -7.77 22.12 11.04
CA SER A 22 -6.53 21.32 11.11
C SER A 22 -5.62 21.80 12.24
N LYS A 23 -5.47 23.13 12.40
CA LYS A 23 -4.63 23.69 13.47
C LYS A 23 -5.21 23.43 14.86
N GLU A 24 -6.52 23.52 15.03
CA GLU A 24 -7.19 23.17 16.29
C GLU A 24 -6.95 21.70 16.66
N LEU A 25 -7.11 20.79 15.68
CA LEU A 25 -6.84 19.37 15.88
C LEU A 25 -5.36 19.10 16.16
N ASP A 26 -4.43 19.78 15.47
CA ASP A 26 -3.00 19.69 15.76
C ASP A 26 -2.67 20.12 17.21
N HIS A 27 -3.32 21.18 17.71
CA HIS A 27 -3.17 21.62 19.10
C HIS A 27 -3.73 20.61 20.10
N GLU A 28 -4.90 20.01 19.82
CA GLU A 28 -5.49 18.97 20.67
C GLU A 28 -4.62 17.71 20.69
N ILE A 29 -4.08 17.27 19.55
CA ILE A 29 -3.13 16.14 19.46
C ILE A 29 -1.85 16.45 20.24
N LEU A 30 -1.29 17.66 20.07
CA LEU A 30 -0.08 18.06 20.78
C LEU A 30 -0.29 18.09 22.30
N ARG A 31 -1.48 18.53 22.75
CA ARG A 31 -1.86 18.48 24.17
C ARG A 31 -1.97 17.03 24.65
N PHE A 32 -2.70 16.18 23.95
CA PHE A 32 -2.74 14.75 24.28
C PHE A 32 -1.32 14.14 24.39
N LEU A 33 -0.41 14.47 23.47
CA LEU A 33 0.97 14.00 23.53
C LEU A 33 1.78 14.61 24.67
N LYS A 34 1.45 15.79 25.20
CA LYS A 34 2.18 16.43 26.30
C LYS A 34 1.69 15.96 27.66
N ASP A 35 0.39 15.94 27.86
CA ASP A 35 -0.24 15.75 29.17
C ASP A 35 -1.02 14.42 29.29
N GLY A 36 -1.10 13.63 28.23
CA GLY A 36 -1.75 12.30 28.23
C GLY A 36 -3.27 12.34 28.30
N ASN A 37 -3.85 13.54 28.33
CA ASN A 37 -5.28 13.72 28.47
C ASN A 37 -5.98 13.68 27.10
N LEU A 38 -6.80 12.65 26.89
CA LEU A 38 -7.64 12.52 25.71
C LEU A 38 -8.96 13.26 25.95
N THR A 39 -9.14 14.39 25.29
CA THR A 39 -10.40 15.15 25.36
C THR A 39 -11.53 14.41 24.61
N SER A 40 -12.77 14.59 25.05
CA SER A 40 -13.93 14.03 24.32
C SER A 40 -14.06 14.59 22.90
N SER A 41 -13.60 15.82 22.66
CA SER A 41 -13.51 16.43 21.32
C SER A 41 -12.53 15.66 20.42
N LEU A 42 -11.31 15.43 20.90
CA LEU A 42 -10.28 14.70 20.17
C LEU A 42 -10.68 13.25 19.91
N GLU A 43 -11.23 12.57 20.93
CA GLU A 43 -11.73 11.21 20.78
C GLU A 43 -12.79 11.13 19.67
N LYS A 44 -13.80 12.01 19.71
CA LYS A 44 -14.87 12.04 18.71
C LYS A 44 -14.31 12.25 17.31
N ARG A 45 -13.44 13.24 17.12
CA ARG A 45 -12.83 13.55 15.82
C ARG A 45 -11.97 12.40 15.29
N LEU A 46 -11.20 11.74 16.16
CA LEU A 46 -10.38 10.59 15.77
C LEU A 46 -11.26 9.42 15.31
N ARG A 47 -12.35 9.14 16.03
CA ARG A 47 -13.31 8.09 15.65
C ARG A 47 -14.01 8.40 14.32
N GLU A 48 -14.35 9.66 14.06
CA GLU A 48 -14.89 10.11 12.77
C GLU A 48 -13.88 9.91 11.63
N ILE A 49 -12.61 10.28 11.84
CA ILE A 49 -11.52 10.05 10.87
C ILE A 49 -11.38 8.55 10.57
N ILE A 50 -11.39 7.71 11.61
CA ILE A 50 -11.27 6.25 11.46
C ILE A 50 -12.46 5.68 10.69
N SER A 51 -13.68 6.05 11.07
CA SER A 51 -14.90 5.58 10.40
C SER A 51 -14.90 5.94 8.91
N PHE A 52 -14.52 7.19 8.59
CA PHE A 52 -14.38 7.62 7.21
C PHE A 52 -13.34 6.76 6.46
N ASN A 53 -12.13 6.62 7.01
CA ASN A 53 -11.05 5.91 6.34
C ASN A 53 -11.34 4.41 6.18
N LEU A 54 -12.03 3.79 7.13
CA LEU A 54 -12.49 2.40 7.01
C LEU A 54 -13.43 2.24 5.81
N ALA A 55 -14.40 3.14 5.67
CA ALA A 55 -15.34 3.11 4.56
C ALA A 55 -14.66 3.42 3.21
N ASP A 56 -13.73 4.37 3.18
CA ASP A 56 -13.01 4.79 1.97
C ASP A 56 -12.01 3.74 1.49
N ILE A 57 -11.21 3.17 2.40
CA ILE A 57 -10.16 2.20 2.06
C ILE A 57 -10.74 0.81 1.81
N LEU A 58 -11.53 0.30 2.75
CA LEU A 58 -11.98 -1.09 2.70
C LEU A 58 -13.33 -1.24 2.01
N GLY A 59 -14.19 -0.23 2.11
CA GLY A 59 -15.61 -0.37 1.78
C GLY A 59 -16.35 -1.18 2.84
N ARG A 60 -17.65 -0.90 2.97
CA ARG A 60 -18.51 -1.46 4.03
C ARG A 60 -18.46 -2.99 4.14
N GLN A 61 -18.46 -3.68 2.99
CA GLN A 61 -18.46 -5.15 2.96
C GLN A 61 -17.18 -5.74 3.57
N ASN A 62 -16.02 -5.17 3.27
CA ASN A 62 -14.75 -5.67 3.82
C ASN A 62 -14.58 -5.30 5.29
N VAL A 63 -15.11 -4.15 5.73
CA VAL A 63 -15.17 -3.79 7.17
C VAL A 63 -15.91 -4.87 7.94
N LEU A 64 -17.11 -5.27 7.48
CA LEU A 64 -17.88 -6.34 8.11
C LEU A 64 -17.16 -7.70 8.05
N LYS A 65 -16.50 -8.02 6.93
CA LYS A 65 -15.74 -9.27 6.76
C LYS A 65 -14.56 -9.37 7.73
N ILE A 66 -13.85 -8.27 7.98
CA ILE A 66 -12.64 -8.25 8.82
C ILE A 66 -13.01 -8.17 10.30
N PHE A 67 -13.86 -7.20 10.67
CA PHE A 67 -14.13 -6.81 12.06
C PHE A 67 -15.50 -7.28 12.58
N GLY A 68 -16.35 -7.86 11.74
CA GLY A 68 -17.70 -8.32 12.10
C GLY A 68 -18.75 -7.19 12.14
N ASN A 69 -18.39 -6.01 12.64
CA ASN A 69 -19.26 -4.83 12.64
C ASN A 69 -18.46 -3.51 12.60
N GLU A 70 -19.13 -2.42 12.21
CA GLU A 70 -18.50 -1.09 12.07
C GLU A 70 -18.04 -0.48 13.39
N LYS A 71 -18.78 -0.70 14.49
CA LYS A 71 -18.43 -0.15 15.80
C LYS A 71 -17.12 -0.77 16.32
N SER A 72 -17.02 -2.09 16.29
CA SER A 72 -15.81 -2.81 16.65
C SER A 72 -14.63 -2.42 15.76
N ALA A 73 -14.85 -2.23 14.45
CA ALA A 73 -13.80 -1.77 13.55
C ALA A 73 -13.23 -0.40 13.97
N VAL A 74 -14.10 0.54 14.33
CA VAL A 74 -13.67 1.86 14.82
C VAL A 74 -12.98 1.74 16.16
N ASP A 75 -13.52 0.96 17.10
CA ASP A 75 -12.93 0.76 18.43
C ASP A 75 -11.53 0.12 18.36
N ASP A 76 -11.36 -0.93 17.56
CA ASP A 76 -10.10 -1.66 17.41
C ASP A 76 -9.02 -0.75 16.80
N VAL A 77 -9.32 -0.11 15.66
CA VAL A 77 -8.37 0.81 15.00
C VAL A 77 -8.07 2.01 15.90
N PHE A 78 -9.05 2.50 16.66
CA PHE A 78 -8.85 3.60 17.60
C PHE A 78 -7.85 3.25 18.70
N GLN A 79 -8.01 2.10 19.35
CA GLN A 79 -7.08 1.64 20.39
C GLN A 79 -5.66 1.44 19.83
N ASP A 80 -5.56 0.85 18.64
CA ASP A 80 -4.29 0.59 17.96
C ASP A 80 -3.55 1.88 17.58
N VAL A 81 -4.28 2.88 17.08
CA VAL A 81 -3.73 4.19 16.73
C VAL A 81 -3.29 4.95 17.99
N LEU A 82 -4.10 4.98 19.04
CA LEU A 82 -3.72 5.62 20.29
C LEU A 82 -2.49 4.97 20.93
N SER A 83 -2.44 3.64 20.95
CA SER A 83 -1.29 2.90 21.47
C SER A 83 -0.02 3.25 20.71
N ALA A 84 -0.08 3.23 19.37
CA ALA A 84 1.06 3.61 18.53
C ALA A 84 1.50 5.07 18.71
N PHE A 85 0.54 6.00 18.89
CA PHE A 85 0.82 7.40 19.19
C PHE A 85 1.51 7.58 20.54
N TRP A 86 1.06 6.83 21.54
CA TRP A 86 1.62 6.87 22.88
C TRP A 86 3.04 6.30 22.93
N GLU A 87 3.27 5.16 22.28
CA GLU A 87 4.60 4.55 22.17
C GLU A 87 5.61 5.47 21.48
N LYS A 88 5.19 6.17 20.42
CA LYS A 88 6.04 7.09 19.66
C LYS A 88 6.06 8.52 20.19
N ARG A 89 5.39 8.79 21.31
CA ARG A 89 5.23 10.13 21.90
C ARG A 89 6.53 10.92 21.96
N THR A 90 7.58 10.33 22.53
CA THR A 90 8.89 10.99 22.71
C THR A 90 9.54 11.37 21.37
N GLU A 91 9.44 10.50 20.37
CA GLU A 91 9.96 10.75 19.03
C GLU A 91 9.19 11.87 18.33
N ILE A 92 7.84 11.84 18.42
CA ILE A 92 6.96 12.84 17.82
C ILE A 92 7.24 14.23 18.42
N LEU A 93 7.33 14.32 19.75
CA LEU A 93 7.61 15.58 20.45
C LEU A 93 9.01 16.14 20.11
N LYS A 94 10.03 15.27 20.00
CA LYS A 94 11.40 15.68 19.63
C LYS A 94 11.49 16.20 18.20
N ARG A 95 10.73 15.60 17.27
CA ARG A 95 10.74 15.99 15.86
C ARG A 95 9.99 17.29 15.57
N ASN A 96 9.17 17.75 16.51
CA ASN A 96 8.37 18.97 16.39
C ASN A 96 7.63 19.05 15.04
N LEU A 97 6.84 18.02 14.74
CA LEU A 97 6.14 17.90 13.46
C LEU A 97 5.11 19.03 13.28
N ASP A 98 5.18 19.74 12.14
CA ASP A 98 4.26 20.84 11.83
C ASP A 98 2.83 20.37 11.45
N ASN A 99 2.66 19.10 11.06
CA ASN A 99 1.38 18.54 10.62
C ASN A 99 1.08 17.21 11.34
N LEU A 100 0.66 17.32 12.61
CA LEU A 100 0.31 16.18 13.46
C LEU A 100 -0.96 15.47 12.98
N THR A 101 -1.93 16.23 12.46
CA THR A 101 -3.16 15.72 11.86
C THR A 101 -2.85 14.81 10.67
N GLY A 102 -1.96 15.24 9.76
CA GLY A 102 -1.52 14.42 8.64
C GLY A 102 -0.81 13.14 9.09
N TYR A 103 0.02 13.23 10.13
CA TYR A 103 0.67 12.06 10.73
C TYR A 103 -0.35 11.07 11.34
N LEU A 104 -1.40 11.60 11.98
CA LEU A 104 -2.51 10.82 12.55
C LEU A 104 -3.31 10.10 11.48
N VAL A 105 -3.76 10.83 10.45
CA VAL A 105 -4.47 10.25 9.31
C VAL A 105 -3.61 9.14 8.69
N LYS A 106 -2.31 9.38 8.47
CA LYS A 106 -1.45 8.34 7.89
C LYS A 106 -1.29 7.12 8.77
N SER A 107 -1.27 7.30 10.10
CA SER A 107 -1.22 6.20 11.05
C SER A 107 -2.51 5.38 11.04
N VAL A 108 -3.68 6.04 10.95
CA VAL A 108 -4.98 5.39 10.79
C VAL A 108 -5.01 4.55 9.51
N GLU A 109 -4.64 5.14 8.37
CA GLU A 109 -4.56 4.42 7.10
C GLU A 109 -3.68 3.17 7.23
N ASN A 110 -2.47 3.32 7.77
CA ASN A 110 -1.53 2.22 7.94
C ASN A 110 -2.13 1.08 8.79
N LYS A 111 -2.77 1.41 9.91
CA LYS A 111 -3.42 0.41 10.78
C LYS A 111 -4.56 -0.32 10.05
N ILE A 112 -5.39 0.40 9.29
CA ILE A 112 -6.45 -0.22 8.47
C ILE A 112 -5.86 -1.23 7.48
N TYR A 113 -4.76 -0.88 6.82
CA TYR A 113 -4.08 -1.81 5.92
C TYR A 113 -3.42 -2.99 6.64
N ASP A 114 -2.93 -2.81 7.86
CA ASP A 114 -2.39 -3.91 8.67
C ASP A 114 -3.48 -4.92 9.04
N TYR A 115 -4.70 -4.46 9.36
CA TYR A 115 -5.86 -5.34 9.57
C TYR A 115 -6.28 -6.08 8.28
N ALA A 116 -6.24 -5.40 7.14
CA ALA A 116 -6.49 -6.04 5.85
C ALA A 116 -5.48 -7.17 5.56
N ARG A 117 -4.20 -6.95 5.90
CA ARG A 117 -3.12 -7.94 5.73
C ARG A 117 -3.18 -9.07 6.76
N SER A 118 -3.53 -8.82 8.02
CA SER A 118 -3.51 -9.84 9.08
C SER A 118 -4.55 -10.94 8.87
N ARG A 119 -5.68 -10.64 8.22
CA ARG A 119 -6.65 -11.65 7.72
C ARG A 119 -6.07 -12.52 6.60
N LYS A 120 -5.20 -11.98 5.75
CA LYS A 120 -4.45 -12.73 4.72
C LYS A 120 -3.33 -13.59 5.30
N TRP A 121 -2.70 -13.19 6.42
CA TRP A 121 -1.65 -14.01 7.05
C TRP A 121 -2.13 -15.38 7.55
N LYS A 122 -3.44 -15.57 7.73
CA LYS A 122 -4.04 -16.90 7.96
C LYS A 122 -4.10 -17.78 6.68
N LYS A 123 -3.72 -17.26 5.52
CA LYS A 123 -3.72 -17.92 4.20
C LYS A 123 -2.34 -17.91 3.49
N THR A 124 -1.26 -17.46 4.13
CA THR A 124 0.06 -17.44 3.47
C THR A 124 0.75 -18.80 3.49
N PHE A 125 0.96 -19.32 2.27
CA PHE A 125 2.09 -20.11 1.76
C PHE A 125 3.01 -20.82 2.77
N SER A 126 3.02 -22.15 2.70
CA SER A 126 4.14 -22.98 3.15
C SER A 126 5.22 -22.95 2.07
N LEU A 127 6.37 -22.34 2.37
CA LEU A 127 7.58 -22.38 1.53
C LEU A 127 8.39 -23.69 1.70
N ASP A 128 7.94 -24.60 2.57
CA ASP A 128 8.61 -25.86 2.89
C ASP A 128 8.12 -27.08 2.08
N SER A 129 7.54 -26.88 0.90
CA SER A 129 7.49 -27.99 -0.07
C SER A 129 8.90 -28.18 -0.63
N LYS A 130 9.71 -28.96 0.11
CA LYS A 130 11.03 -29.44 -0.31
C LYS A 130 10.97 -29.87 -1.78
N THR A 131 11.63 -29.10 -2.63
CA THR A 131 12.01 -29.58 -3.95
C THR A 131 13.50 -29.29 -4.08
N ASP A 132 14.30 -30.33 -3.87
CA ASP A 132 15.73 -30.33 -4.17
C ASP A 132 15.92 -29.96 -5.65
N SER A 133 16.30 -28.72 -5.94
CA SER A 133 17.03 -28.38 -7.17
C SER A 133 17.61 -26.97 -7.06
N GLU A 134 18.88 -26.86 -7.44
CA GLU A 134 19.73 -25.67 -7.40
C GLU A 134 19.31 -24.57 -8.40
N SER A 135 18.04 -24.12 -8.39
CA SER A 135 17.66 -22.88 -9.08
C SER A 135 16.42 -22.21 -8.47
N GLU A 136 16.58 -21.51 -7.35
CA GLU A 136 15.55 -20.61 -6.78
C GLU A 136 15.14 -19.46 -7.74
N GLU A 137 15.86 -19.29 -8.86
CA GLU A 137 15.63 -18.23 -9.84
C GLU A 137 14.44 -18.50 -10.77
N SER A 138 14.07 -19.77 -11.00
CA SER A 138 12.96 -20.15 -11.89
C SER A 138 11.60 -20.13 -11.19
N THR A 139 11.52 -20.57 -9.93
CA THR A 139 10.25 -20.85 -9.24
C THR A 139 9.46 -19.60 -8.87
N PHE A 140 10.12 -18.47 -8.57
CA PHE A 140 9.43 -17.21 -8.25
C PHE A 140 8.76 -16.55 -9.48
N LEU A 141 9.16 -16.94 -10.70
CA LEU A 141 8.79 -16.29 -11.95
C LEU A 141 7.81 -17.10 -12.81
N GLU A 142 7.45 -18.32 -12.41
CA GLU A 142 6.44 -19.18 -13.08
C GLU A 142 4.99 -18.84 -12.67
N VAL A 143 4.82 -17.76 -11.92
CA VAL A 143 3.64 -17.38 -11.12
C VAL A 143 2.76 -16.33 -11.83
N PHE A 144 3.12 -15.92 -13.07
CA PHE A 144 2.36 -14.93 -13.85
C PHE A 144 1.18 -15.52 -14.62
N HIS A 145 0.45 -16.47 -14.04
CA HIS A 145 -0.78 -16.96 -14.66
C HIS A 145 -1.89 -15.94 -14.43
N THR A 146 -2.16 -15.16 -15.48
CA THR A 146 -3.36 -14.34 -15.61
C THR A 146 -4.54 -15.28 -15.89
N GLU A 147 -5.04 -15.95 -14.86
CA GLU A 147 -6.30 -16.69 -15.01
C GLU A 147 -7.45 -15.68 -15.20
N GLU A 148 -7.80 -15.45 -16.47
CA GLU A 148 -9.02 -14.75 -16.87
C GLU A 148 -10.23 -15.55 -16.38
N GLY A 149 -10.76 -15.23 -15.20
CA GLY A 149 -12.00 -15.81 -14.71
C GLY A 149 -12.13 -15.95 -13.19
N ALA A 150 -11.05 -15.85 -12.42
CA ALA A 150 -11.15 -15.87 -10.97
C ALA A 150 -11.85 -14.59 -10.47
N GLN A 151 -12.93 -14.73 -9.71
CA GLN A 151 -13.60 -13.61 -9.05
C GLN A 151 -12.63 -13.01 -8.01
N ARG A 152 -11.84 -12.01 -8.43
CA ARG A 152 -10.78 -11.42 -7.61
C ARG A 152 -11.36 -10.81 -6.34
N ASP A 153 -10.83 -11.20 -5.18
CA ASP A 153 -11.32 -10.69 -3.89
C ASP A 153 -11.06 -9.17 -3.82
N PRO A 154 -12.11 -8.34 -3.61
CA PRO A 154 -11.97 -6.89 -3.54
C PRO A 154 -10.92 -6.41 -2.53
N LEU A 155 -10.69 -7.17 -1.46
CA LEU A 155 -9.65 -6.86 -0.48
C LEU A 155 -8.24 -6.98 -1.07
N GLU A 156 -8.01 -7.97 -1.92
CA GLU A 156 -6.73 -8.14 -2.61
C GLU A 156 -6.46 -7.00 -3.59
N ARG A 157 -7.51 -6.54 -4.29
CA ARG A 157 -7.40 -5.39 -5.18
C ARG A 157 -7.01 -4.11 -4.45
N ILE A 158 -7.63 -3.84 -3.29
CA ILE A 158 -7.28 -2.67 -2.46
C ILE A 158 -5.82 -2.71 -2.04
N LEU A 159 -5.33 -3.88 -1.62
CA LEU A 159 -3.93 -4.06 -1.23
C LEU A 159 -2.99 -3.92 -2.43
N ALA A 160 -3.36 -4.47 -3.59
CA ALA A 160 -2.62 -4.32 -4.83
C ALA A 160 -2.51 -2.85 -5.25
N GLU A 161 -3.59 -2.06 -5.18
CA GLU A 161 -3.57 -0.63 -5.50
C GLU A 161 -2.64 0.16 -4.57
N LYS A 162 -2.63 -0.15 -3.26
CA LYS A 162 -1.68 0.44 -2.32
C LYS A 162 -0.23 0.08 -2.67
N ASN A 163 0.03 -1.21 -2.87
CA ASN A 163 1.38 -1.71 -3.11
C ASN A 163 1.89 -1.33 -4.52
N PHE A 164 1.00 -1.09 -5.48
CA PHE A 164 1.36 -0.49 -6.76
C PHE A 164 2.02 0.88 -6.58
N GLU A 165 1.46 1.77 -5.76
CA GLU A 165 2.07 3.09 -5.53
C GLU A 165 3.43 2.97 -4.81
N GLU A 166 3.58 2.02 -3.89
CA GLU A 166 4.87 1.74 -3.26
C GLU A 166 5.91 1.20 -4.27
N LEU A 167 5.50 0.26 -5.13
CA LEU A 167 6.34 -0.29 -6.20
C LEU A 167 6.74 0.82 -7.19
N ARG A 168 5.80 1.65 -7.62
CA ARG A 168 6.04 2.76 -8.54
C ARG A 168 7.06 3.74 -7.98
N ASN A 169 6.97 4.07 -6.69
CA ASN A 169 7.96 4.94 -6.04
C ASN A 169 9.33 4.26 -5.92
N LEU A 170 9.38 2.95 -5.61
CA LEU A 170 10.62 2.19 -5.54
C LEU A 170 11.38 2.16 -6.87
N PHE A 171 10.66 2.10 -7.99
CA PHE A 171 11.22 2.05 -9.34
C PHE A 171 11.13 3.38 -10.10
N ARG A 172 11.02 4.50 -9.37
CA ARG A 172 11.07 5.83 -9.97
C ARG A 172 12.38 6.02 -10.74
N ASN A 173 12.29 6.56 -11.96
CA ASN A 173 13.39 6.70 -12.93
C ASN A 173 13.94 5.37 -13.49
N LYS A 174 13.26 4.25 -13.23
CA LYS A 174 13.54 2.91 -13.77
C LYS A 174 12.32 2.29 -14.47
N GLU A 175 11.32 3.12 -14.79
CA GLU A 175 10.03 2.69 -15.34
C GLU A 175 10.23 1.93 -16.65
N LYS A 176 11.09 2.42 -17.55
CA LYS A 176 11.41 1.74 -18.81
C LYS A 176 12.03 0.36 -18.60
N ASP A 177 12.93 0.25 -17.63
CA ASP A 177 13.61 -1.02 -17.34
C ASP A 177 12.65 -2.04 -16.73
N LEU A 178 11.70 -1.57 -15.92
CA LEU A 178 10.67 -2.41 -15.31
C LEU A 178 9.59 -2.81 -16.32
N CYS A 179 9.21 -1.93 -17.25
CA CYS A 179 8.32 -2.27 -18.36
C CYS A 179 8.94 -3.28 -19.32
N ASP A 180 10.22 -3.12 -19.68
CA ASP A 180 10.97 -4.11 -20.46
C ASP A 180 10.97 -5.48 -19.77
N PHE A 181 11.15 -5.50 -18.43
CA PHE A 181 11.10 -6.73 -17.64
C PHE A 181 9.70 -7.37 -17.65
N PHE A 182 8.64 -6.61 -17.36
CA PHE A 182 7.27 -7.16 -17.32
C PHE A 182 6.79 -7.64 -18.69
N TYR A 183 7.01 -6.89 -19.77
CA TYR A 183 6.57 -7.33 -21.11
C TYR A 183 7.29 -8.58 -21.58
N LYS A 184 8.60 -8.67 -21.33
CA LYS A 184 9.37 -9.86 -21.66
C LYS A 184 8.86 -11.08 -20.90
N LYS A 185 8.40 -10.91 -19.65
CA LYS A 185 7.89 -12.00 -18.82
C LYS A 185 6.44 -12.38 -19.13
N LEU A 186 5.56 -11.41 -19.40
CA LEU A 186 4.13 -11.65 -19.63
C LEU A 186 3.81 -12.13 -21.04
N PHE A 187 4.46 -11.56 -22.05
CA PHE A 187 4.08 -11.76 -23.45
C PHE A 187 5.09 -12.58 -24.24
N SER A 188 6.20 -12.97 -23.60
CA SER A 188 7.39 -13.52 -24.29
C SER A 188 7.77 -12.70 -25.53
N ASP A 189 7.46 -11.39 -25.51
CA ASP A 189 7.45 -10.57 -26.71
C ASP A 189 8.88 -10.09 -26.99
N GLU A 190 9.45 -10.56 -28.11
CA GLU A 190 10.71 -10.07 -28.64
C GLU A 190 10.66 -8.57 -28.98
N ARG A 191 9.46 -7.97 -29.09
CA ARG A 191 9.24 -6.52 -29.28
C ARG A 191 9.39 -5.68 -28.00
N ALA A 192 9.88 -6.25 -26.90
CA ALA A 192 10.30 -5.50 -25.70
C ALA A 192 11.31 -4.36 -26.01
N ASP A 193 11.88 -4.34 -27.21
CA ASP A 193 12.68 -3.24 -27.77
C ASP A 193 12.03 -1.85 -27.69
N ALA A 194 10.70 -1.75 -27.55
CA ALA A 194 10.02 -0.47 -27.32
C ALA A 194 10.57 0.29 -26.09
N PHE A 195 11.01 -0.42 -25.05
CA PHE A 195 11.44 0.19 -23.79
C PHE A 195 12.96 0.28 -23.62
N ALA A 196 13.73 -0.59 -24.28
CA ALA A 196 15.17 -0.71 -24.08
C ALA A 196 16.02 -0.71 -25.37
N SER A 197 15.53 -0.07 -26.44
CA SER A 197 16.16 0.06 -27.77
C SER A 197 17.63 0.51 -27.84
N ARG A 198 18.23 0.99 -26.73
CA ARG A 198 19.62 1.48 -26.68
C ARG A 198 20.58 0.61 -25.85
N LYS A 199 20.11 -0.50 -25.26
CA LYS A 199 20.93 -1.35 -24.37
C LYS A 199 21.41 -2.62 -25.06
N THR A 200 22.65 -3.01 -24.80
CA THR A 200 23.17 -4.32 -25.21
C THR A 200 22.44 -5.45 -24.48
N MET A 201 22.42 -6.64 -25.07
CA MET A 201 21.79 -7.83 -24.48
C MET A 201 22.32 -8.11 -23.07
N GLN A 202 23.64 -8.02 -22.85
CA GLN A 202 24.26 -8.22 -21.54
C GLN A 202 23.86 -7.13 -20.52
N ALA A 203 23.72 -5.88 -20.96
CA ALA A 203 23.27 -4.79 -20.09
C ALA A 203 21.79 -4.94 -19.70
N ARG A 204 20.95 -5.45 -20.61
CA ARG A 204 19.55 -5.80 -20.32
C ARG A 204 19.46 -6.95 -19.33
N TYR A 205 20.23 -8.02 -19.53
CA TYR A 205 20.29 -9.16 -18.60
C TYR A 205 20.64 -8.73 -17.17
N LYS A 206 21.75 -7.99 -16.99
CA LYS A 206 22.15 -7.48 -15.66
C LYS A 206 21.12 -6.51 -15.07
N SER A 207 20.40 -5.77 -15.90
CA SER A 207 19.32 -4.90 -15.44
C SER A 207 18.15 -5.74 -14.90
N HIS A 208 17.74 -6.77 -15.63
CA HIS A 208 16.65 -7.68 -15.23
C HIS A 208 16.98 -8.43 -13.95
N GLU A 209 18.21 -8.92 -13.79
CA GLU A 209 18.68 -9.59 -12.57
C GLU A 209 18.55 -8.68 -11.33
N ARG A 210 18.99 -7.41 -11.46
CA ARG A 210 18.87 -6.42 -10.38
C ARG A 210 17.42 -6.04 -10.07
N LEU A 211 16.57 -5.96 -11.10
CA LEU A 211 15.15 -5.69 -10.93
C LEU A 211 14.46 -6.86 -10.23
N ALA A 212 14.71 -8.09 -10.67
CA ALA A 212 14.13 -9.31 -10.09
C ALA A 212 14.44 -9.40 -8.59
N LYS A 213 15.70 -9.16 -8.19
CA LYS A 213 16.08 -9.10 -6.78
C LYS A 213 15.28 -8.04 -6.00
N ARG A 214 15.20 -6.81 -6.53
CA ARG A 214 14.48 -5.72 -5.86
C ARG A 214 12.97 -5.96 -5.77
N ILE A 215 12.38 -6.58 -6.79
CA ILE A 215 10.97 -6.99 -6.80
C ILE A 215 10.73 -8.06 -5.74
N ARG A 216 11.62 -9.06 -5.64
CA ARG A 216 11.55 -10.10 -4.61
C ARG A 216 11.62 -9.50 -3.21
N ASP A 217 12.58 -8.62 -2.97
CA ASP A 217 12.72 -7.91 -1.69
C ASP A 217 11.44 -7.11 -1.35
N PHE A 218 10.82 -6.49 -2.36
CA PHE A 218 9.57 -5.74 -2.21
C PHE A 218 8.38 -6.66 -1.86
N VAL A 219 8.23 -7.80 -2.55
CA VAL A 219 7.18 -8.79 -2.30
C VAL A 219 7.29 -9.37 -0.89
N VAL A 220 8.49 -9.81 -0.50
CA VAL A 220 8.76 -10.38 0.82
C VAL A 220 8.51 -9.36 1.93
N LYS A 221 9.07 -8.14 1.79
CA LYS A 221 8.93 -7.09 2.81
C LYS A 221 7.48 -6.70 3.07
N ASN A 222 6.64 -6.73 2.05
CA ASN A 222 5.25 -6.29 2.15
C ASN A 222 4.23 -7.44 2.31
N GLY A 223 4.70 -8.69 2.34
CA GLY A 223 3.84 -9.88 2.48
C GLY A 223 2.83 -10.01 1.34
N ILE A 224 3.25 -9.69 0.11
CA ILE A 224 2.37 -9.65 -1.07
C ILE A 224 2.07 -11.07 -1.55
N THR A 225 0.79 -11.40 -1.75
CA THR A 225 0.37 -12.69 -2.31
C THR A 225 0.60 -12.74 -3.82
N GLU A 226 0.64 -13.94 -4.40
CA GLU A 226 0.72 -14.14 -5.86
C GLU A 226 -0.41 -13.40 -6.61
N GLU A 227 -1.65 -13.57 -6.18
CA GLU A 227 -2.82 -12.88 -6.76
C GLU A 227 -2.68 -11.36 -6.68
N GLU A 228 -2.23 -10.83 -5.54
CA GLU A 228 -2.00 -9.41 -5.34
C GLU A 228 -0.86 -8.88 -6.21
N PHE A 229 0.23 -9.65 -6.32
CA PHE A 229 1.36 -9.28 -7.18
C PHE A 229 0.97 -9.29 -8.66
N SER A 230 0.20 -10.28 -9.11
CA SER A 230 -0.36 -10.33 -10.45
C SER A 230 -1.20 -9.08 -10.75
N MET A 231 -2.08 -8.68 -9.83
CA MET A 231 -2.84 -7.43 -9.94
C MET A 231 -1.95 -6.18 -9.97
N ILE A 232 -0.90 -6.11 -9.14
CA ILE A 232 0.05 -4.99 -9.16
C ILE A 232 0.70 -4.86 -10.55
N VAL A 233 1.09 -5.98 -11.15
CA VAL A 233 1.74 -6.01 -12.46
C VAL A 233 0.79 -5.54 -13.55
N GLU A 234 -0.48 -5.98 -13.55
CA GLU A 234 -1.49 -5.51 -14.49
C GLU A 234 -1.77 -4.01 -14.38
N ILE A 235 -1.90 -3.50 -13.15
CA ILE A 235 -2.04 -2.07 -12.88
C ILE A 235 -0.80 -1.34 -13.42
N TYR A 236 0.40 -1.86 -13.18
CA TYR A 236 1.63 -1.24 -13.65
C TYR A 236 1.74 -1.20 -15.18
N VAL A 237 1.42 -2.31 -15.84
CA VAL A 237 1.42 -2.39 -17.31
C VAL A 237 0.44 -1.38 -17.91
N SER A 238 -0.79 -1.36 -17.42
CA SER A 238 -1.84 -0.47 -17.92
C SER A 238 -1.61 1.02 -17.58
N GLU A 239 -1.13 1.33 -16.38
CA GLU A 239 -1.00 2.72 -15.93
C GLU A 239 0.35 3.37 -16.28
N VAL A 240 1.41 2.58 -16.45
CA VAL A 240 2.77 3.08 -16.66
C VAL A 240 3.27 2.67 -18.03
N CYS A 241 3.30 1.37 -18.33
CA CYS A 241 3.99 0.88 -19.52
C CYS A 241 3.28 1.25 -20.83
N GLU A 242 1.96 1.09 -20.90
CA GLU A 242 1.16 1.50 -22.06
C GLU A 242 1.16 3.02 -22.29
N LYS A 243 1.57 3.84 -21.31
CA LYS A 243 1.76 5.29 -21.50
C LYS A 243 3.16 5.67 -21.96
N ILE A 244 4.14 4.79 -21.75
CA ILE A 244 5.53 4.99 -22.15
C ILE A 244 5.77 4.45 -23.56
N ARG A 245 5.08 3.36 -23.90
CA ARG A 245 5.07 2.73 -25.23
C ARG A 245 4.58 3.70 -26.30
#